data_AF-A0A959BR23-F1
#
_entry.id   AF-A0A959BR23-F1
#
_cell.length_a   1.000
_cell.length_b   1.000
_cell.length_c   1.000
_cell.angle_alpha   90.00
_cell.angle_beta   90.00
_cell.angle_gamma   90.00
#
_symmetry.space_group_name_H-M   'P 1'
#
loop_
_entity.id
_entity.type
_entity.pdbx_description
1 polymer ?
#
loop_
_entity_poly.entity_id
_entity_poly.type
_entity_poly.pdbx_seq_one_letter_code
_entity_poly.pdbx_strand_id
1 'polypeptide(L)'
;MSDLNHQRQYIIRLFFALSAGVLIAKALHLQVLDSSYRSKADATAIDEQVVYPARGTIYDRHGKILVYNNPTYDLMVTYNQVNQDMDKKAFCDLLGITSKYFEENLNKDWGDPRFSKSVPFPFLTKISAKDFARFQERLFQFPGFRPVLRHARGYPHKNAAHLLGYIREVNREEVDNSEGEYKPGDYIGTGGLELSYEQKLRGKKGVSFVLKDNLGREIEAYNGGQLDEQPESGKDLISTIDLEIQTYGEELMKNKIGSIVALDPATGEVLAMVSTPTYDPNILAIDRDRGKAYNGLLQNPNNPLFDRSIMAQYPPGSLFKPIIALIGLQTGAITPDRAVSCAGAYYYNGMRLTGCHNHPHCFNVETGIQYSCNAYFVTIFRE
;
A
#
# COMPACT_ATOMS: atom_id res chain seq x y z
N MET A 1 27.15 38.60 77.77
CA MET A 1 27.11 37.34 76.98
C MET A 1 25.72 36.95 76.47
N SER A 2 24.60 37.46 77.01
CA SER A 2 23.25 37.13 76.52
C SER A 2 22.85 37.83 75.20
N ASP A 3 23.35 39.05 74.96
CA ASP A 3 22.95 39.87 73.79
C ASP A 3 23.47 39.32 72.44
N LEU A 4 24.71 38.81 72.43
CA LEU A 4 25.32 38.15 71.28
C LEU A 4 24.59 36.86 70.87
N ASN A 5 23.99 36.15 71.82
CA ASN A 5 23.21 34.94 71.54
C ASN A 5 21.85 35.27 70.91
N HIS A 6 21.19 36.34 71.34
CA HIS A 6 19.93 36.79 70.73
C HIS A 6 20.11 37.28 69.29
N GLN A 7 21.16 38.04 69.02
CA GLN A 7 21.49 38.48 67.65
C GLN A 7 21.80 37.29 66.71
N ARG A 8 22.60 36.33 67.17
CA ARG A 8 22.89 35.11 66.40
C ARG A 8 21.63 34.29 66.11
N GLN A 9 20.74 34.16 67.09
CA GLN A 9 19.48 33.44 66.92
C GLN A 9 18.55 34.11 65.90
N TYR A 10 18.53 35.45 65.85
CA TYR A 10 17.76 36.21 64.86
C TYR A 10 18.30 36.03 63.44
N ILE A 11 19.62 36.08 63.27
CA ILE A 11 20.28 35.89 61.98
C ILE A 11 20.05 34.47 61.46
N ILE A 12 20.12 33.45 62.33
CA ILE A 12 19.84 32.06 61.95
C ILE A 12 18.37 31.90 61.52
N ARG A 13 17.41 32.46 62.28
CA ARG A 13 15.99 32.43 61.90
C ARG A 13 15.71 33.14 60.58
N LEU A 14 16.34 34.31 60.37
CA LEU A 14 16.23 35.06 59.13
C LEU A 14 16.77 34.25 57.95
N PHE A 15 17.94 33.63 58.11
CA PHE A 15 18.54 32.77 57.10
C PHE A 15 17.60 31.61 56.72
N PHE A 16 17.10 30.86 57.70
CA PHE A 16 16.15 29.76 57.45
C PHE A 16 14.84 30.24 56.80
N ALA A 17 14.31 31.40 57.21
CA ALA A 17 13.11 31.99 56.61
C ALA A 17 13.35 32.40 55.15
N LEU A 18 14.51 32.98 54.84
CA LEU A 18 14.91 33.36 53.49
C LEU A 18 15.13 32.13 52.60
N SER A 19 15.82 31.12 53.12
CA SER A 19 15.99 29.83 52.42
C SER A 19 14.66 29.15 52.15
N ALA A 20 13.74 29.12 53.12
CA ALA A 20 12.40 28.59 52.93
C ALA A 20 11.62 29.38 51.88
N GLY A 21 11.71 30.71 51.91
CA GLY A 21 11.11 31.59 50.89
C GLY A 21 11.62 31.30 49.48
N VAL A 22 12.92 31.10 49.31
CA VAL A 22 13.54 30.74 48.03
C VAL A 22 13.06 29.36 47.55
N LEU A 23 12.96 28.37 48.45
CA LEU A 23 12.46 27.04 48.10
C LEU A 23 10.98 27.06 47.70
N ILE A 24 10.15 27.83 48.41
CA ILE A 24 8.72 28.00 48.08
C ILE A 24 8.57 28.70 46.72
N ALA A 25 9.33 29.77 46.48
CA ALA A 25 9.32 30.47 45.19
C ALA A 25 9.77 29.54 44.05
N LYS A 26 10.78 28.70 44.29
CA LYS A 26 11.24 27.70 43.31
C LYS A 26 10.19 26.61 43.07
N ALA A 27 9.52 26.13 44.10
CA ALA A 27 8.44 25.16 43.98
C ALA A 27 7.24 25.73 43.19
N LEU A 28 6.82 26.97 43.49
CA LEU A 28 5.79 27.69 42.73
C LEU A 28 6.17 27.85 41.27
N HIS A 29 7.42 28.24 40.99
CA HIS A 29 7.91 28.34 39.62
C HIS A 29 7.83 26.99 38.89
N LEU A 30 8.25 25.89 39.54
CA LEU A 30 8.25 24.56 38.94
C LEU A 30 6.85 23.94 38.81
N GLN A 31 5.89 24.29 39.67
CA GLN A 31 4.55 23.69 39.67
C GLN A 31 3.51 24.49 38.89
N VAL A 32 3.66 25.83 38.82
CA VAL A 32 2.63 26.73 38.26
C VAL A 32 3.10 27.43 36.98
N LEU A 33 4.37 27.86 36.92
CA LEU A 33 4.88 28.67 35.80
C LEU A 33 5.57 27.82 34.73
N ASP A 34 6.25 26.75 35.13
CA ASP A 34 7.04 25.90 34.24
C ASP A 34 6.33 24.56 34.00
N SER A 35 5.49 24.52 32.95
CA SER A 35 4.83 23.29 32.53
C SER A 35 5.79 22.26 31.94
N SER A 36 7.06 22.60 31.66
CA SER A 36 7.99 21.73 30.93
C SER A 36 8.30 20.44 31.67
N TYR A 37 8.34 20.44 33.00
CA TYR A 37 8.58 19.24 33.81
C TYR A 37 7.39 18.29 33.80
N ARG A 38 6.17 18.84 33.82
CA ARG A 38 4.94 18.07 33.67
C ARG A 38 4.85 17.48 32.26
N SER A 39 5.12 18.27 31.23
CA SER A 39 5.20 17.80 29.84
C SER A 39 6.26 16.74 29.61
N LYS A 40 7.43 16.81 30.29
CA LYS A 40 8.48 15.77 30.22
C LYS A 40 8.10 14.49 30.96
N ALA A 41 7.42 14.61 32.10
CA ALA A 41 6.88 13.45 32.81
C ALA A 41 5.75 12.77 32.01
N ASP A 42 4.84 13.57 31.45
CA ASP A 42 3.76 13.12 30.57
C ASP A 42 4.32 12.47 29.30
N ALA A 43 5.31 13.06 28.63
CA ALA A 43 5.95 12.48 27.44
C ALA A 43 6.70 11.17 27.71
N THR A 44 7.03 10.87 28.97
CA THR A 44 7.67 9.60 29.36
C THR A 44 6.63 8.55 29.77
N ALA A 45 5.49 8.99 30.30
CA ALA A 45 4.42 8.13 30.79
C ALA A 45 3.33 7.85 29.74
N ILE A 46 3.22 8.64 28.66
CA ILE A 46 2.20 8.47 27.64
C ILE A 46 2.80 7.73 26.43
N ASP A 47 2.16 6.64 26.03
CA ASP A 47 2.43 5.92 24.80
C ASP A 47 1.40 6.26 23.73
N GLU A 48 1.88 6.74 22.59
CA GLU A 48 1.06 6.94 21.40
C GLU A 48 1.00 5.64 20.59
N GLN A 49 -0.19 5.07 20.45
CA GLN A 49 -0.43 3.86 19.70
C GLN A 49 -1.27 4.14 18.46
N VAL A 50 -0.69 3.88 17.29
CA VAL A 50 -1.39 4.03 16.02
C VAL A 50 -2.43 2.92 15.86
N VAL A 51 -3.67 3.30 15.58
CA VAL A 51 -4.75 2.38 15.23
C VAL A 51 -4.95 2.42 13.72
N TYR A 52 -4.68 1.28 13.05
CA TYR A 52 -4.72 1.21 11.59
C TYR A 52 -6.16 1.00 11.09
N PRO A 53 -6.63 1.80 10.11
CA PRO A 53 -7.95 1.65 9.54
C PRO A 53 -8.00 0.45 8.60
N ALA A 54 -9.19 -0.13 8.45
CA ALA A 54 -9.47 -1.01 7.31
C ALA A 54 -9.50 -0.18 6.02
N ARG A 55 -8.90 -0.72 4.94
CA ARG A 55 -8.96 -0.10 3.61
C ARG A 55 -10.35 -0.29 3.00
N GLY A 56 -10.74 0.57 2.04
CA GLY A 56 -11.99 0.40 1.30
C GLY A 56 -12.04 -0.93 0.54
N THR A 57 -13.18 -1.61 0.58
CA THR A 57 -13.46 -2.84 -0.19
C THR A 57 -13.68 -2.47 -1.65
N ILE A 58 -13.19 -3.30 -2.58
CA ILE A 58 -13.37 -3.07 -4.02
C ILE A 58 -14.40 -4.06 -4.54
N TYR A 59 -15.38 -3.55 -5.27
CA TYR A 59 -16.48 -4.30 -5.86
C TYR A 59 -16.47 -4.20 -7.38
N ASP A 60 -17.02 -5.22 -8.02
CA ASP A 60 -17.38 -5.20 -9.44
C ASP A 60 -18.69 -4.42 -9.66
N ARG A 61 -19.08 -4.23 -10.92
CA ARG A 61 -20.28 -3.47 -11.28
C ARG A 61 -21.59 -4.07 -10.79
N HIS A 62 -21.60 -5.35 -10.40
CA HIS A 62 -22.75 -6.10 -9.88
C HIS A 62 -22.69 -6.27 -8.36
N GLY A 63 -21.74 -5.63 -7.69
CA GLY A 63 -21.57 -5.71 -6.24
C GLY A 63 -20.84 -6.97 -5.74
N LYS A 64 -20.22 -7.75 -6.62
CA LYS A 64 -19.33 -8.86 -6.20
C LYS A 64 -18.03 -8.29 -5.66
N ILE A 65 -17.54 -8.88 -4.57
CA ILE A 65 -16.27 -8.46 -3.96
C ILE A 65 -15.10 -8.88 -4.84
N LEU A 66 -14.28 -7.91 -5.22
CA LEU A 66 -13.00 -8.11 -5.92
C LEU A 66 -11.83 -8.13 -4.94
N VAL A 67 -11.84 -7.23 -3.97
CA VAL A 67 -10.79 -7.09 -2.95
C VAL A 67 -11.41 -6.80 -1.60
N TYR A 68 -11.04 -7.57 -0.57
CA TYR A 68 -11.46 -7.35 0.81
C TYR A 68 -10.26 -7.26 1.75
N ASN A 69 -10.51 -6.93 3.01
CA ASN A 69 -9.50 -6.88 4.05
C ASN A 69 -9.44 -8.21 4.79
N ASN A 70 -8.27 -8.87 4.74
CA ASN A 70 -7.97 -10.03 5.54
C ASN A 70 -7.17 -9.61 6.79
N PRO A 71 -7.62 -9.94 8.01
CA PRO A 71 -6.91 -9.56 9.23
C PRO A 71 -5.53 -10.25 9.30
N THR A 72 -4.51 -9.45 9.60
CA THR A 72 -3.16 -9.91 9.91
C THR A 72 -2.70 -9.25 11.20
N TYR A 73 -1.74 -9.87 11.87
CA TYR A 73 -1.24 -9.36 13.14
C TYR A 73 0.26 -9.17 13.08
N ASP A 74 0.72 -8.04 13.60
CA ASP A 74 2.12 -7.80 13.89
C ASP A 74 2.30 -7.95 15.41
N LEU A 75 3.29 -8.73 15.82
CA LEU A 75 3.69 -8.86 17.20
C LEU A 75 4.80 -7.85 17.48
N MET A 76 4.48 -6.85 18.29
CA MET A 76 5.42 -5.85 18.79
C MET A 76 6.04 -6.36 20.08
N VAL A 77 7.27 -5.95 20.38
CA VAL A 77 7.96 -6.27 21.62
C VAL A 77 8.57 -5.04 22.27
N THR A 78 8.51 -4.98 23.60
CA THR A 78 9.24 -4.02 24.43
C THR A 78 10.24 -4.79 25.28
N TYR A 79 11.53 -4.65 24.96
CA TYR A 79 12.59 -5.48 25.54
C TYR A 79 12.61 -5.50 27.07
N ASN A 80 12.47 -4.34 27.72
CA ASN A 80 12.50 -4.23 29.19
C ASN A 80 11.32 -4.94 29.89
N GLN A 81 10.28 -5.31 29.16
CA GLN A 81 9.10 -6.02 29.69
C GLN A 81 9.16 -7.51 29.43
N VAL A 82 10.13 -7.97 28.63
CA VAL A 82 10.28 -9.39 28.30
C VAL A 82 10.82 -10.12 29.52
N ASN A 83 10.04 -11.09 30.00
CA ASN A 83 10.51 -12.04 31.00
C ASN A 83 11.60 -12.94 30.38
N GLN A 84 12.83 -12.83 30.88
CA GLN A 84 13.96 -13.61 30.36
C GLN A 84 13.85 -15.11 30.64
N ASP A 85 13.07 -15.49 31.66
CA ASP A 85 12.85 -16.89 32.06
C ASP A 85 11.63 -17.53 31.36
N MET A 86 11.00 -16.83 30.41
CA MET A 86 9.86 -17.37 29.67
C MET A 86 10.23 -18.62 28.85
N ASP A 87 9.25 -19.47 28.56
CA ASP A 87 9.45 -20.63 27.68
C ASP A 87 9.60 -20.18 26.20
N LYS A 88 10.84 -19.83 25.84
CA LYS A 88 11.21 -19.42 24.48
C LYS A 88 10.92 -20.51 23.44
N LYS A 89 11.00 -21.79 23.82
CA LYS A 89 10.73 -22.89 22.89
C LYS A 89 9.25 -22.95 22.55
N ALA A 90 8.37 -22.93 23.57
CA ALA A 90 6.93 -22.87 23.35
C ALA A 90 6.53 -21.64 22.53
N PHE A 91 7.11 -20.48 22.80
CA PHE A 91 6.89 -19.26 22.01
C PHE A 91 7.23 -19.47 20.53
N CYS A 92 8.42 -20.02 20.25
CA CYS A 92 8.88 -20.26 18.88
C CYS A 92 8.02 -21.28 18.14
N ASP A 93 7.63 -22.36 18.82
CA ASP A 93 6.80 -23.43 18.26
C ASP A 93 5.40 -22.91 17.88
N LEU A 94 4.79 -22.06 18.72
CA LEU A 94 3.46 -21.48 18.46
C LEU A 94 3.43 -20.57 17.22
N LEU A 95 4.51 -19.83 16.97
CA LEU A 95 4.61 -18.87 15.86
C LEU A 95 5.33 -19.43 14.62
N GLY A 96 5.81 -20.68 14.69
CA GLY A 96 6.56 -21.31 13.60
C GLY A 96 7.82 -20.52 13.24
N ILE A 97 8.59 -20.11 14.26
CA ILE A 97 9.88 -19.43 14.12
C ILE A 97 10.99 -20.24 14.80
N THR A 98 12.24 -19.95 14.47
CA THR A 98 13.39 -20.62 15.08
C THR A 98 13.88 -19.86 16.32
N SER A 99 14.52 -20.56 17.27
CA SER A 99 15.18 -19.90 18.40
C SER A 99 16.22 -18.87 17.95
N LYS A 100 16.90 -19.14 16.83
CA LYS A 100 17.83 -18.18 16.21
C LYS A 100 17.10 -16.90 15.80
N TYR A 101 15.97 -17.03 15.09
CA TYR A 101 15.15 -15.88 14.70
C TYR A 101 14.68 -15.10 15.94
N PHE A 102 14.29 -15.78 17.01
CA PHE A 102 13.88 -15.13 18.25
C PHE A 102 14.99 -14.25 18.83
N GLU A 103 16.19 -14.80 19.02
CA GLU A 103 17.30 -14.05 19.61
C GLU A 103 17.77 -12.88 18.74
N GLU A 104 17.82 -13.07 17.42
CA GLU A 104 18.21 -12.01 16.45
C GLU A 104 17.16 -10.89 16.37
N ASN A 105 15.87 -11.22 16.51
CA ASN A 105 14.81 -10.21 16.44
C ASN A 105 14.58 -9.52 17.78
N LEU A 106 14.81 -10.19 18.90
CA LEU A 106 14.70 -9.59 20.24
C LEU A 106 15.88 -8.67 20.56
N ASN A 107 17.11 -9.08 20.24
CA ASN A 107 18.31 -8.31 20.57
C ASN A 107 18.70 -7.40 19.40
N LYS A 108 18.47 -6.09 19.57
CA LYS A 108 18.96 -5.06 18.63
C LYS A 108 20.32 -4.55 19.06
N ASP A 109 20.95 -3.74 18.21
CA ASP A 109 22.13 -2.98 18.61
C ASP A 109 21.72 -1.91 19.63
N TRP A 110 21.78 -2.24 20.91
CA TRP A 110 21.40 -1.34 22.00
C TRP A 110 22.35 -0.15 22.19
N GLY A 111 23.49 -0.14 21.48
CA GLY A 111 24.39 1.02 21.42
C GLY A 111 23.98 2.05 20.38
N ASP A 112 23.10 1.69 19.44
CA ASP A 112 22.57 2.58 18.42
C ASP A 112 21.47 3.49 19.01
N PRO A 113 21.59 4.83 18.90
CA PRO A 113 20.60 5.77 19.40
C PRO A 113 19.18 5.58 18.85
N ARG A 114 19.03 4.87 17.72
CA ARG A 114 17.73 4.56 17.10
C ARG A 114 16.94 3.52 17.86
N PHE A 115 17.58 2.71 18.71
CA PHE A 115 16.92 1.68 19.48
C PHE A 115 16.90 2.02 20.97
N SER A 116 15.76 1.78 21.60
CA SER A 116 15.60 1.90 23.05
C SER A 116 14.90 0.66 23.57
N LYS A 117 15.41 0.12 24.68
CA LYS A 117 14.83 -1.07 25.33
C LYS A 117 13.41 -0.84 25.87
N SER A 118 13.00 0.42 26.00
CA SER A 118 11.66 0.81 26.47
C SER A 118 10.70 1.18 25.34
N VAL A 119 11.17 1.28 24.09
CA VAL A 119 10.34 1.62 22.94
C VAL A 119 9.88 0.33 22.25
N PRO A 120 8.57 0.14 21.99
CA PRO A 120 8.09 -1.02 21.25
C PRO A 120 8.64 -1.06 19.82
N PHE A 121 9.06 -2.24 19.36
CA PHE A 121 9.47 -2.46 17.97
C PHE A 121 8.86 -3.75 17.40
N PRO A 122 8.71 -3.87 16.06
CA PRO A 122 8.18 -5.08 15.45
C PRO A 122 9.11 -6.28 15.71
N PHE A 123 8.58 -7.32 16.33
CA PHE A 123 9.30 -8.58 16.56
C PHE A 123 9.02 -9.58 15.45
N LEU A 124 7.74 -9.79 15.11
CA LEU A 124 7.31 -10.67 14.04
C LEU A 124 6.10 -10.05 13.36
N THR A 125 6.18 -9.81 12.05
CA THR A 125 5.10 -9.19 11.28
C THR A 125 4.37 -10.21 10.41
N LYS A 126 3.16 -9.84 9.94
CA LYS A 126 2.38 -10.60 8.94
C LYS A 126 1.96 -11.99 9.44
N ILE A 127 1.60 -12.08 10.71
CA ILE A 127 1.06 -13.30 11.31
C ILE A 127 -0.39 -13.45 10.82
N SER A 128 -0.72 -14.63 10.29
CA SER A 128 -2.09 -14.91 9.86
C SER A 128 -3.04 -14.90 11.06
N ALA A 129 -4.30 -14.49 10.88
CA ALA A 129 -5.29 -14.53 11.96
C ALA A 129 -5.45 -15.94 12.57
N LYS A 130 -5.26 -16.99 11.77
CA LYS A 130 -5.32 -18.39 12.22
C LYS A 130 -4.16 -18.74 13.15
N ASP A 131 -2.94 -18.37 12.79
CA ASP A 131 -1.76 -18.66 13.61
C ASP A 131 -1.76 -17.77 14.86
N PHE A 132 -2.16 -16.51 14.71
CA PHE A 132 -2.29 -15.59 15.82
C PHE A 132 -3.33 -16.05 16.84
N ALA A 133 -4.49 -16.57 16.42
CA ALA A 133 -5.52 -17.08 17.33
C ALA A 133 -4.98 -18.17 18.27
N ARG A 134 -4.13 -19.08 17.75
CA ARG A 134 -3.47 -20.11 18.56
C ARG A 134 -2.46 -19.53 19.55
N PHE A 135 -1.71 -18.52 19.12
CA PHE A 135 -0.75 -17.83 19.97
C PHE A 135 -1.43 -16.98 21.06
N GLN A 136 -2.55 -16.34 20.74
CA GLN A 136 -3.31 -15.46 21.62
C GLN A 136 -3.75 -16.16 22.92
N GLU A 137 -4.12 -17.44 22.86
CA GLU A 137 -4.50 -18.23 24.04
C GLU A 137 -3.40 -18.32 25.11
N ARG A 138 -2.13 -18.17 24.71
CA ARG A 138 -0.97 -18.23 25.59
C ARG A 138 -0.20 -16.91 25.68
N LEU A 139 -0.69 -15.85 25.04
CA LEU A 139 -0.01 -14.55 25.01
C LEU A 139 0.29 -14.01 26.41
N PHE A 140 -0.58 -14.26 27.39
CA PHE A 140 -0.38 -13.85 28.79
C PHE A 140 0.90 -14.43 29.43
N GLN A 141 1.46 -15.52 28.88
CA GLN A 141 2.71 -16.15 29.36
C GLN A 141 3.95 -15.42 28.85
N PHE A 142 3.80 -14.51 27.89
CA PHE A 142 4.88 -13.82 27.19
C PHE A 142 4.76 -12.31 27.39
N PRO A 143 4.98 -11.80 28.63
CA PRO A 143 4.94 -10.38 28.90
C PRO A 143 5.97 -9.63 28.05
N GLY A 144 5.63 -8.39 27.69
CA GLY A 144 6.44 -7.55 26.79
C GLY A 144 6.15 -7.76 25.31
N PHE A 145 5.35 -8.76 24.93
CA PHE A 145 4.84 -8.91 23.56
C PHE A 145 3.38 -8.45 23.48
N ARG A 146 3.06 -7.64 22.47
CA ARG A 146 1.70 -7.16 22.23
C ARG A 146 1.32 -7.25 20.75
N PRO A 147 0.09 -7.66 20.42
CA PRO A 147 -0.37 -7.69 19.05
C PRO A 147 -0.81 -6.31 18.57
N VAL A 148 -0.59 -6.06 17.29
CA VAL A 148 -1.16 -4.93 16.56
C VAL A 148 -1.95 -5.52 15.39
N LEU A 149 -3.26 -5.23 15.35
CA LEU A 149 -4.10 -5.61 14.23
C LEU A 149 -3.72 -4.78 12.99
N ARG A 150 -3.54 -5.48 11.89
CA ARG A 150 -3.26 -4.95 10.55
C ARG A 150 -4.25 -5.56 9.57
N HIS A 151 -4.36 -4.93 8.41
CA HIS A 151 -5.23 -5.38 7.34
C HIS A 151 -4.40 -5.64 6.09
N ALA A 152 -4.25 -6.92 5.72
CA ALA A 152 -3.77 -7.30 4.41
C ALA A 152 -4.92 -7.32 3.40
N ARG A 153 -4.62 -7.24 2.11
CA ARG A 153 -5.63 -7.51 1.08
C ARG A 153 -5.82 -9.01 0.88
N GLY A 154 -7.07 -9.42 0.74
CA GLY A 154 -7.48 -10.74 0.28
C GLY A 154 -8.29 -10.64 -1.01
N TYR A 155 -8.18 -11.67 -1.87
CA TYR A 155 -8.84 -11.71 -3.17
C TYR A 155 -9.67 -12.99 -3.28
N PRO A 156 -11.01 -12.91 -3.46
CA PRO A 156 -11.87 -14.10 -3.53
C PRO A 156 -11.63 -14.98 -4.77
N HIS A 157 -10.92 -14.44 -5.77
CA HIS A 157 -10.64 -15.05 -7.06
C HIS A 157 -9.15 -14.94 -7.40
N LYS A 158 -8.74 -15.64 -8.46
CA LYS A 158 -7.33 -15.72 -8.92
C LYS A 158 -7.02 -14.84 -10.13
N ASN A 159 -8.00 -14.08 -10.56
CA ASN A 159 -7.98 -13.25 -11.77
C ASN A 159 -7.77 -11.76 -11.42
N ALA A 160 -7.61 -10.93 -12.44
CA ALA A 160 -7.59 -9.47 -12.37
C ALA A 160 -6.38 -8.85 -11.66
N ALA A 161 -5.24 -9.55 -11.57
CA ALA A 161 -4.11 -9.08 -10.78
C ALA A 161 -3.56 -7.71 -11.20
N HIS A 162 -3.41 -7.45 -12.51
CA HIS A 162 -2.93 -6.14 -13.01
C HIS A 162 -3.95 -5.02 -12.78
N LEU A 163 -5.22 -5.32 -13.03
CA LEU A 163 -6.34 -4.41 -12.86
C LEU A 163 -6.49 -3.98 -11.39
N LEU A 164 -6.54 -4.95 -10.47
CA LEU A 164 -6.71 -4.67 -9.04
C LEU A 164 -5.45 -4.06 -8.44
N GLY A 165 -4.29 -4.58 -8.86
CA GLY A 165 -3.02 -4.29 -8.23
C GLY A 165 -2.88 -4.94 -6.86
N TYR A 166 -1.87 -4.50 -6.13
CA TYR A 166 -1.55 -5.01 -4.80
C TYR A 166 -0.97 -3.90 -3.93
N ILE A 167 -0.99 -4.10 -2.61
CA ILE A 167 -0.34 -3.21 -1.64
C ILE A 167 1.07 -3.70 -1.32
N ARG A 168 1.98 -2.84 -0.87
CA ARG A 168 3.32 -3.21 -0.36
C ARG A 168 3.72 -2.32 0.80
N GLU A 169 4.80 -2.67 1.50
CA GLU A 169 5.41 -1.76 2.47
C GLU A 169 5.98 -0.51 1.80
N VAL A 170 5.74 0.65 2.42
CA VAL A 170 6.30 1.92 1.98
C VAL A 170 7.82 1.89 2.02
N ASN A 171 8.45 2.47 1.02
CA ASN A 171 9.89 2.70 1.00
C ASN A 171 10.21 4.05 1.67
N ARG A 172 11.51 4.34 1.84
CA ARG A 172 11.95 5.57 2.51
C ARG A 172 11.54 6.85 1.78
N GLU A 173 11.64 6.85 0.45
CA GLU A 173 11.27 8.00 -0.37
C GLU A 173 9.77 8.33 -0.25
N GLU A 174 8.92 7.30 -0.22
CA GLU A 174 7.48 7.46 -0.03
C GLU A 174 7.15 8.00 1.36
N VAL A 175 7.86 7.56 2.40
CA VAL A 175 7.71 8.10 3.76
C VAL A 175 8.13 9.58 3.78
N ASP A 176 9.30 9.90 3.25
CA ASP A 176 9.85 11.27 3.27
C ASP A 176 8.96 12.25 2.48
N ASN A 177 8.33 11.80 1.39
CA ASN A 177 7.43 12.59 0.56
C ASN A 177 5.95 12.58 1.01
N SER A 178 5.62 11.87 2.10
CA SER A 178 4.22 11.70 2.54
C SER A 178 3.68 12.80 3.44
N GLU A 179 4.50 13.79 3.81
CA GLU A 179 4.15 14.83 4.79
C GLU A 179 3.66 14.25 6.13
N GLY A 180 4.12 13.05 6.50
CA GLY A 180 3.77 12.36 7.75
C GLY A 180 2.60 11.38 7.65
N GLU A 181 1.95 11.27 6.48
CA GLU A 181 0.85 10.32 6.25
C GLU A 181 1.30 8.87 6.35
N TYR A 182 2.54 8.57 5.91
CA TYR A 182 3.15 7.25 6.00
C TYR A 182 4.31 7.23 6.99
N LYS A 183 4.42 6.12 7.72
CA LYS A 183 5.51 5.77 8.62
C LYS A 183 6.12 4.44 8.13
N PRO A 184 7.39 4.14 8.44
CA PRO A 184 8.00 2.87 8.08
C PRO A 184 7.16 1.67 8.56
N GLY A 185 6.94 0.70 7.66
CA GLY A 185 6.08 -0.46 7.91
C GLY A 185 4.62 -0.28 7.50
N ASP A 186 4.20 0.91 7.08
CA ASP A 186 2.87 1.11 6.48
C ASP A 186 2.74 0.49 5.10
N TYR A 187 1.50 0.26 4.68
CA TYR A 187 1.20 -0.31 3.37
C TYR A 187 0.63 0.72 2.41
N ILE A 188 1.10 0.69 1.17
CA ILE A 188 0.69 1.55 0.06
C ILE A 188 0.32 0.73 -1.18
N GLY A 189 -0.72 1.14 -1.91
CA GLY A 189 -1.07 0.60 -3.22
C GLY A 189 0.05 0.80 -4.25
N THR A 190 0.39 -0.23 -5.01
CA THR A 190 1.56 -0.24 -5.92
C THR A 190 1.19 -0.29 -7.40
N GLY A 191 0.01 -0.79 -7.74
CA GLY A 191 -0.48 -0.83 -9.12
C GLY A 191 -2.00 -0.89 -9.18
N GLY A 192 -2.54 -0.89 -10.39
CA GLY A 192 -3.97 -1.03 -10.63
C GLY A 192 -4.84 -0.04 -9.84
N LEU A 193 -6.04 -0.48 -9.48
CA LEU A 193 -6.99 0.28 -8.68
C LEU A 193 -6.43 0.64 -7.29
N GLU A 194 -5.61 -0.23 -6.67
CA GLU A 194 -4.99 0.07 -5.37
C GLU A 194 -4.12 1.33 -5.41
N LEU A 195 -3.30 1.50 -6.45
CA LEU A 195 -2.48 2.70 -6.61
C LEU A 195 -3.33 3.91 -7.01
N SER A 196 -4.18 3.76 -8.03
CA SER A 196 -4.97 4.88 -8.56
C SER A 196 -5.93 5.49 -7.54
N TYR A 197 -6.45 4.67 -6.62
CA TYR A 197 -7.38 5.10 -5.59
C TYR A 197 -6.81 5.05 -4.17
N GLU A 198 -5.47 4.98 -4.01
CA GLU A 198 -4.79 4.87 -2.71
C GLU A 198 -5.34 5.87 -1.68
N GLN A 199 -5.48 7.13 -2.06
CA GLN A 199 -5.93 8.19 -1.15
C GLN A 199 -7.34 7.99 -0.61
N LYS A 200 -8.23 7.39 -1.42
CA LYS A 200 -9.61 7.09 -1.01
C LYS A 200 -9.70 5.75 -0.28
N LEU A 201 -8.89 4.78 -0.69
CA LEU A 201 -8.90 3.42 -0.16
C LEU A 201 -8.20 3.31 1.20
N ARG A 202 -7.17 4.10 1.49
CA ARG A 202 -6.34 3.87 2.69
C ARG A 202 -7.03 4.20 4.03
N GLY A 203 -8.02 5.10 4.02
CA GLY A 203 -8.61 5.62 5.25
C GLY A 203 -7.68 6.55 6.03
N LYS A 204 -8.05 6.92 7.25
CA LYS A 204 -7.21 7.72 8.15
C LYS A 204 -6.90 6.93 9.41
N LYS A 205 -5.65 7.02 9.85
CA LYS A 205 -5.19 6.39 11.09
C LYS A 205 -5.83 7.06 12.29
N GLY A 206 -6.19 6.24 13.25
CA GLY A 206 -6.51 6.69 14.58
C GLY A 206 -5.27 6.67 15.46
N VAL A 207 -5.39 7.24 16.64
CA VAL A 207 -4.36 7.27 17.67
C VAL A 207 -5.02 6.99 19.01
N SER A 208 -4.43 6.08 19.79
CA SER A 208 -4.83 5.84 21.18
C SER A 208 -3.67 6.16 22.10
N PHE A 209 -3.96 6.88 23.18
CA PHE A 209 -2.96 7.27 24.16
C PHE A 209 -3.09 6.42 25.42
N VAL A 210 -2.02 5.73 25.79
CA VAL A 210 -2.01 4.79 26.92
C VAL A 210 -0.99 5.22 27.96
N LEU A 211 -1.39 5.24 29.24
CA LEU A 211 -0.48 5.48 30.36
C LEU A 211 0.39 4.25 30.63
N LYS A 212 1.68 4.50 30.79
CA LYS A 212 2.70 3.51 31.13
C LYS A 212 3.21 3.71 32.54
N ASP A 213 3.51 2.62 33.21
CA ASP A 213 4.26 2.65 34.47
C ASP A 213 5.77 2.83 34.25
N ASN A 214 6.54 2.86 35.34
CA ASN A 214 8.00 2.99 35.31
C ASN A 214 8.73 1.79 34.66
N LEU A 215 8.05 0.66 34.46
CA LEU A 215 8.52 -0.51 33.73
C LEU A 215 7.98 -0.53 32.28
N GLY A 216 7.25 0.51 31.89
CA GLY A 216 6.64 0.72 30.57
C GLY A 216 5.33 -0.03 30.33
N ARG A 217 4.80 -0.74 31.35
CA ARG A 217 3.58 -1.55 31.21
C ARG A 217 2.38 -0.63 31.06
N GLU A 218 1.50 -0.95 30.13
CA GLU A 218 0.24 -0.24 29.90
C GLU A 218 -0.67 -0.41 31.12
N ILE A 219 -1.15 0.71 31.68
CA ILE A 219 -2.06 0.74 32.83
C ILE A 219 -3.49 0.99 32.36
N GLU A 220 -3.72 2.14 31.72
CA GLU A 220 -5.05 2.62 31.35
C GLU A 220 -4.99 3.65 30.21
N ALA A 221 -6.13 3.94 29.60
CA ALA A 221 -6.24 5.00 28.60
C ALA A 221 -5.96 6.37 29.24
N TYR A 222 -5.08 7.16 28.61
CA TYR A 222 -4.75 8.50 29.08
C TYR A 222 -5.98 9.42 29.01
N ASN A 223 -6.22 10.19 30.07
CA ASN A 223 -7.41 11.03 30.23
C ASN A 223 -8.74 10.29 29.96
N GLY A 224 -8.81 8.98 30.24
CA GLY A 224 -10.00 8.16 29.98
C GLY A 224 -10.34 8.04 28.49
N GLY A 225 -9.35 8.18 27.60
CA GLY A 225 -9.51 8.07 26.15
C GLY A 225 -10.06 9.32 25.46
N GLN A 226 -10.17 10.46 26.17
CA GLN A 226 -10.70 11.70 25.57
C GLN A 226 -9.83 12.28 24.44
N LEU A 227 -8.55 11.93 24.43
CA LEU A 227 -7.62 12.33 23.37
C LEU A 227 -7.49 11.25 22.28
N ASP A 228 -8.17 10.12 22.41
CA ASP A 228 -8.09 9.06 21.41
C ASP A 228 -8.86 9.45 20.15
N GLU A 229 -8.20 9.33 19.01
CA GLU A 229 -8.78 9.54 17.69
C GLU A 229 -9.12 8.18 17.08
N GLN A 230 -10.40 7.97 16.76
CA GLN A 230 -10.82 6.71 16.11
C GLN A 230 -10.35 6.67 14.65
N PRO A 231 -9.91 5.51 14.15
CA PRO A 231 -9.54 5.37 12.75
C PRO A 231 -10.77 5.55 11.84
N GLU A 232 -10.59 6.24 10.71
CA GLU A 232 -11.60 6.32 9.67
C GLU A 232 -11.31 5.25 8.60
N SER A 233 -12.23 4.31 8.40
CA SER A 233 -12.11 3.33 7.32
C SER A 233 -12.04 4.00 5.95
N GLY A 234 -11.28 3.38 5.04
CA GLY A 234 -11.24 3.79 3.64
C GLY A 234 -12.60 3.71 2.96
N LYS A 235 -12.76 4.49 1.88
CA LYS A 235 -13.98 4.48 1.08
C LYS A 235 -13.99 3.27 0.16
N ASP A 236 -15.10 2.53 0.19
CA ASP A 236 -15.34 1.45 -0.76
C ASP A 236 -15.39 1.97 -2.19
N LEU A 237 -14.94 1.13 -3.14
CA LEU A 237 -14.88 1.44 -4.56
C LEU A 237 -15.76 0.45 -5.32
N ILE A 238 -16.72 0.95 -6.08
CA ILE A 238 -17.45 0.16 -7.09
C ILE A 238 -16.78 0.44 -8.43
N SER A 239 -16.20 -0.60 -9.03
CA SER A 239 -15.58 -0.52 -10.35
C SER A 239 -16.59 -0.82 -11.46
N THR A 240 -16.28 -0.43 -12.68
CA THR A 240 -17.09 -0.75 -13.87
C THR A 240 -16.86 -2.17 -14.39
N ILE A 241 -15.90 -2.88 -13.77
CA ILE A 241 -15.45 -4.20 -14.21
C ILE A 241 -16.56 -5.22 -13.97
N ASP A 242 -16.72 -6.11 -14.93
CA ASP A 242 -17.52 -7.30 -14.81
C ASP A 242 -16.59 -8.48 -14.57
N LEU A 243 -16.65 -9.08 -13.37
CA LEU A 243 -15.75 -10.16 -12.99
C LEU A 243 -15.90 -11.39 -13.92
N GLU A 244 -17.09 -11.65 -14.46
CA GLU A 244 -17.32 -12.80 -15.34
C GLU A 244 -16.64 -12.56 -16.70
N ILE A 245 -16.79 -11.36 -17.27
CA ILE A 245 -16.12 -10.99 -18.53
C ILE A 245 -14.60 -10.99 -18.35
N GLN A 246 -14.10 -10.43 -17.24
CA GLN A 246 -12.68 -10.44 -16.90
C GLN A 246 -12.12 -11.86 -16.82
N THR A 247 -12.80 -12.74 -16.09
CA THR A 247 -12.38 -14.14 -15.90
C THR A 247 -12.37 -14.88 -17.23
N TYR A 248 -13.42 -14.73 -18.04
CA TYR A 248 -13.51 -15.34 -19.36
C TYR A 248 -12.41 -14.85 -20.31
N GLY A 249 -12.11 -13.54 -20.30
CA GLY A 249 -11.02 -12.98 -21.11
C GLY A 249 -9.65 -13.54 -20.74
N GLU A 250 -9.38 -13.73 -19.44
CA GLU A 250 -8.16 -14.39 -18.97
C GLU A 250 -8.09 -15.87 -19.38
N GLU A 251 -9.20 -16.60 -19.32
CA GLU A 251 -9.28 -17.99 -19.79
C GLU A 251 -8.96 -18.11 -21.28
N LEU A 252 -9.52 -17.23 -22.12
CA LEU A 252 -9.22 -17.17 -23.55
C LEU A 252 -7.75 -16.85 -23.86
N MET A 253 -7.08 -16.14 -22.96
CA MET A 253 -5.69 -15.70 -23.07
C MET A 253 -4.69 -16.63 -22.38
N LYS A 254 -5.15 -17.76 -21.83
CA LYS A 254 -4.28 -18.78 -21.23
C LYS A 254 -3.20 -19.24 -22.22
N ASN A 255 -1.95 -19.25 -21.76
CA ASN A 255 -0.76 -19.57 -22.55
C ASN A 255 -0.50 -18.64 -23.75
N LYS A 256 -1.12 -17.45 -23.78
CA LYS A 256 -0.89 -16.42 -24.80
C LYS A 256 -0.23 -15.19 -24.16
N ILE A 257 0.48 -14.43 -24.99
CA ILE A 257 1.09 -13.16 -24.62
C ILE A 257 0.31 -12.05 -25.31
N GLY A 258 -0.24 -11.12 -24.55
CA GLY A 258 -1.01 -10.00 -25.09
C GLY A 258 -1.94 -9.38 -24.06
N SER A 259 -2.93 -8.63 -24.53
CA SER A 259 -3.94 -7.98 -23.70
C SER A 259 -5.28 -7.92 -24.41
N ILE A 260 -6.35 -7.77 -23.63
CA ILE A 260 -7.72 -7.52 -24.10
C ILE A 260 -8.30 -6.39 -23.27
N VAL A 261 -8.91 -5.40 -23.92
CA VAL A 261 -9.71 -4.38 -23.25
C VAL A 261 -11.12 -4.43 -23.83
N ALA A 262 -12.11 -4.64 -22.98
CA ALA A 262 -13.52 -4.62 -23.36
C ALA A 262 -14.19 -3.39 -22.74
N LEU A 263 -14.86 -2.60 -23.58
CA LEU A 263 -15.50 -1.34 -23.21
C LEU A 263 -16.98 -1.40 -23.57
N ASP A 264 -17.81 -0.70 -22.82
CA ASP A 264 -19.12 -0.26 -23.27
C ASP A 264 -18.95 1.05 -24.05
N PRO A 265 -19.18 1.08 -25.37
CA PRO A 265 -18.97 2.29 -26.17
C PRO A 265 -19.93 3.43 -25.84
N ALA A 266 -21.12 3.13 -25.30
CA ALA A 266 -22.13 4.14 -25.00
C ALA A 266 -21.78 4.95 -23.74
N THR A 267 -21.14 4.31 -22.77
CA THR A 267 -20.81 4.89 -21.46
C THR A 267 -19.31 5.17 -21.28
N GLY A 268 -18.46 4.51 -22.06
CA GLY A 268 -17.00 4.50 -21.89
C GLY A 268 -16.54 3.61 -20.73
N GLU A 269 -17.44 2.85 -20.10
CA GLU A 269 -17.10 1.96 -18.99
C GLU A 269 -16.17 0.83 -19.46
N VAL A 270 -15.11 0.57 -18.70
CA VAL A 270 -14.24 -0.60 -18.91
C VAL A 270 -14.89 -1.80 -18.23
N LEU A 271 -15.24 -2.82 -19.01
CA LEU A 271 -15.88 -4.04 -18.52
C LEU A 271 -14.84 -5.12 -18.17
N ALA A 272 -13.74 -5.16 -18.91
CA ALA A 272 -12.61 -6.05 -18.62
C ALA A 272 -11.30 -5.46 -19.14
N MET A 273 -10.22 -5.70 -18.40
CA MET A 273 -8.86 -5.31 -18.71
C MET A 273 -7.92 -6.48 -18.40
N VAL A 274 -7.61 -7.25 -19.43
CA VAL A 274 -6.83 -8.48 -19.34
C VAL A 274 -5.42 -8.22 -19.86
N SER A 275 -4.42 -8.67 -19.11
CA SER A 275 -3.02 -8.70 -19.53
C SER A 275 -2.46 -10.08 -19.25
N THR A 276 -1.84 -10.72 -20.25
CA THR A 276 -1.22 -12.04 -20.09
C THR A 276 0.21 -12.09 -20.65
N PRO A 277 1.10 -12.88 -20.03
CA PRO A 277 0.88 -13.74 -18.87
C PRO A 277 0.61 -12.95 -17.57
N THR A 278 -0.20 -13.53 -16.69
CA THR A 278 -0.62 -12.94 -15.41
C THR A 278 -0.29 -13.85 -14.24
N TYR A 279 -0.68 -13.45 -13.03
CA TYR A 279 -0.45 -14.18 -11.78
C TYR A 279 -1.70 -14.15 -10.89
N ASP A 280 -1.78 -15.08 -9.92
CA ASP A 280 -2.83 -15.06 -8.90
C ASP A 280 -2.54 -13.91 -7.90
N PRO A 281 -3.44 -12.92 -7.72
CA PRO A 281 -3.18 -11.78 -6.85
C PRO A 281 -2.93 -12.17 -5.39
N ASN A 282 -3.41 -13.33 -4.94
CA ASN A 282 -3.17 -13.81 -3.58
C ASN A 282 -1.70 -14.14 -3.30
N ILE A 283 -0.88 -14.45 -4.32
CA ILE A 283 0.55 -14.74 -4.09
C ILE A 283 1.36 -13.48 -3.74
N LEU A 284 0.81 -12.29 -4.00
CA LEU A 284 1.36 -11.01 -3.57
C LEU A 284 0.60 -10.41 -2.39
N ALA A 285 -0.28 -11.18 -1.73
CA ALA A 285 -0.84 -10.76 -0.46
C ALA A 285 0.26 -10.47 0.58
N ILE A 286 -0.05 -9.66 1.59
CA ILE A 286 0.92 -9.34 2.64
C ILE A 286 1.03 -10.54 3.58
N ASP A 287 2.02 -11.39 3.32
CA ASP A 287 2.40 -12.53 4.15
C ASP A 287 3.94 -12.67 4.24
N ARG A 288 4.38 -13.72 4.95
CA ARG A 288 5.81 -14.02 5.18
C ARG A 288 6.54 -14.53 3.92
N ASP A 289 5.85 -15.14 2.96
CA ASP A 289 6.45 -15.77 1.78
C ASP A 289 6.38 -14.89 0.51
N ARG A 290 5.63 -13.79 0.56
CA ARG A 290 5.48 -12.78 -0.49
C ARG A 290 6.80 -12.39 -1.16
N GLY A 291 7.87 -12.16 -0.39
CA GLY A 291 9.16 -11.76 -0.95
C GLY A 291 9.73 -12.79 -1.94
N LYS A 292 9.58 -14.08 -1.64
CA LYS A 292 9.97 -15.16 -2.55
C LYS A 292 9.07 -15.21 -3.77
N ALA A 293 7.75 -15.07 -3.57
CA ALA A 293 6.78 -15.06 -4.67
C ALA A 293 7.04 -13.91 -5.65
N TYR A 294 7.25 -12.71 -5.14
CA TYR A 294 7.57 -11.52 -5.95
C TYR A 294 8.87 -11.71 -6.75
N ASN A 295 9.93 -12.21 -6.12
CA ASN A 295 11.18 -12.49 -6.83
C ASN A 295 11.00 -13.55 -7.93
N GLY A 296 10.18 -14.57 -7.70
CA GLY A 296 9.85 -15.57 -8.72
C GLY A 296 9.11 -14.98 -9.93
N LEU A 297 8.18 -14.04 -9.69
CA LEU A 297 7.51 -13.31 -10.78
C LEU A 297 8.46 -12.38 -11.54
N LEU A 298 9.36 -11.70 -10.82
CA LEU A 298 10.32 -10.76 -11.42
C LEU A 298 11.34 -11.47 -12.32
N GLN A 299 11.78 -12.68 -11.93
CA GLN A 299 12.73 -13.49 -12.69
C GLN A 299 12.09 -14.27 -13.84
N ASN A 300 10.76 -14.26 -13.96
CA ASN A 300 10.06 -15.01 -14.99
C ASN A 300 10.29 -14.36 -16.38
N PRO A 301 10.80 -15.10 -17.38
CA PRO A 301 11.13 -14.55 -18.69
C PRO A 301 9.91 -14.02 -19.46
N ASN A 302 8.71 -14.50 -19.11
CA ASN A 302 7.48 -14.03 -19.74
C ASN A 302 6.94 -12.73 -19.13
N ASN A 303 7.62 -12.17 -18.12
CA ASN A 303 7.32 -10.90 -17.48
C ASN A 303 5.82 -10.75 -17.08
N PRO A 304 5.35 -11.55 -16.12
CA PRO A 304 3.96 -11.56 -15.69
C PRO A 304 3.56 -10.32 -14.86
N LEU A 305 4.53 -9.55 -14.34
CA LEU A 305 4.26 -8.29 -13.64
C LEU A 305 3.96 -7.12 -14.60
N PHE A 306 4.32 -7.27 -15.88
CA PHE A 306 4.14 -6.22 -16.89
C PHE A 306 2.70 -6.19 -17.42
N ASP A 307 2.02 -5.08 -17.18
CA ASP A 307 0.67 -4.85 -17.67
C ASP A 307 0.66 -4.43 -19.15
N ARG A 308 0.37 -5.38 -20.03
CA ARG A 308 0.33 -5.16 -21.47
C ARG A 308 -0.90 -4.40 -21.96
N SER A 309 -1.91 -4.20 -21.11
CA SER A 309 -3.10 -3.45 -21.49
C SER A 309 -2.85 -1.94 -21.57
N ILE A 310 -1.93 -1.43 -20.73
CA ILE A 310 -1.63 0.00 -20.61
C ILE A 310 -0.15 0.34 -20.84
N MET A 311 0.79 -0.59 -20.61
CA MET A 311 2.23 -0.30 -20.70
C MET A 311 2.86 -0.73 -22.03
N ALA A 312 2.26 -1.69 -22.73
CA ALA A 312 2.84 -2.22 -23.96
C ALA A 312 2.63 -1.26 -25.13
N GLN A 313 3.72 -0.99 -25.86
CA GLN A 313 3.68 -0.20 -27.08
C GLN A 313 3.84 -1.14 -28.28
N TYR A 314 2.75 -1.38 -28.98
CA TYR A 314 2.72 -2.16 -30.21
C TYR A 314 2.48 -1.25 -31.41
N PRO A 315 3.10 -1.50 -32.57
CA PRO A 315 2.65 -0.90 -33.81
C PRO A 315 1.17 -1.23 -34.03
N PRO A 316 0.26 -0.26 -34.16
CA PRO A 316 -1.18 -0.53 -34.26
C PRO A 316 -1.56 -1.26 -35.55
N GLY A 317 -0.66 -1.25 -36.54
CA GLY A 317 -0.84 -1.93 -37.82
C GLY A 317 -2.12 -1.47 -38.52
N SER A 318 -2.86 -2.43 -39.08
CA SER A 318 -4.08 -2.14 -39.84
C SER A 318 -5.23 -1.57 -39.00
N LEU A 319 -5.18 -1.65 -37.66
CA LEU A 319 -6.21 -1.08 -36.79
C LEU A 319 -6.27 0.46 -36.89
N PHE A 320 -5.19 1.11 -37.35
CA PHE A 320 -5.15 2.56 -37.52
C PHE A 320 -5.82 3.06 -38.82
N LYS A 321 -6.10 2.18 -39.77
CA LYS A 321 -6.64 2.53 -41.09
C LYS A 321 -7.99 3.27 -41.04
N PRO A 322 -8.97 2.87 -40.20
CA PRO A 322 -10.21 3.63 -40.07
C PRO A 322 -9.98 5.08 -39.61
N ILE A 323 -8.99 5.32 -38.76
CA ILE A 323 -8.62 6.68 -38.31
C ILE A 323 -8.06 7.49 -39.48
N ILE A 324 -7.19 6.90 -40.30
CA ILE A 324 -6.68 7.56 -41.52
C ILE A 324 -7.81 7.91 -42.49
N ALA A 325 -8.76 7.00 -42.72
CA ALA A 325 -9.94 7.30 -43.52
C ALA A 325 -10.76 8.46 -42.95
N LEU A 326 -11.00 8.45 -41.63
CA LEU A 326 -11.74 9.52 -40.96
C LEU A 326 -11.05 10.87 -41.10
N ILE A 327 -9.73 10.94 -40.89
CA ILE A 327 -8.94 12.16 -41.07
C ILE A 327 -9.04 12.63 -42.51
N GLY A 328 -8.83 11.76 -43.49
CA GLY A 328 -8.89 12.12 -44.90
C GLY A 328 -10.26 12.65 -45.32
N LEU A 329 -11.35 12.06 -44.81
CA LEU A 329 -12.71 12.54 -45.06
C LEU A 329 -12.94 13.91 -44.39
N GLN A 330 -12.45 14.10 -43.15
CA GLN A 330 -12.63 15.34 -42.40
C GLN A 330 -11.83 16.51 -43.00
N THR A 331 -10.63 16.27 -43.49
CA THR A 331 -9.81 17.30 -44.14
C THR A 331 -10.22 17.58 -45.59
N GLY A 332 -11.08 16.73 -46.16
CA GLY A 332 -11.45 16.78 -47.58
C GLY A 332 -10.37 16.24 -48.52
N ALA A 333 -9.34 15.58 -48.00
CA ALA A 333 -8.30 14.92 -48.81
C ALA A 333 -8.87 13.75 -49.64
N ILE A 334 -9.95 13.11 -49.15
CA ILE A 334 -10.70 12.08 -49.90
C ILE A 334 -12.21 12.31 -49.79
N THR A 335 -12.95 11.75 -50.74
CA THR A 335 -14.41 11.62 -50.70
C THR A 335 -14.81 10.17 -50.40
N PRO A 336 -16.04 9.90 -49.93
CA PRO A 336 -16.49 8.54 -49.62
C PRO A 336 -16.35 7.56 -50.80
N ASP A 337 -16.52 8.03 -52.03
CA ASP A 337 -16.45 7.29 -53.30
C ASP A 337 -15.04 7.22 -53.92
N ARG A 338 -14.00 7.67 -53.20
CA ARG A 338 -12.62 7.62 -53.69
C ARG A 338 -12.16 6.18 -53.93
N ALA A 339 -11.96 5.83 -55.20
CA ALA A 339 -11.34 4.57 -55.60
C ALA A 339 -9.80 4.67 -55.62
N VAL A 340 -9.11 3.60 -55.22
CA VAL A 340 -7.64 3.47 -55.35
C VAL A 340 -7.29 2.10 -55.92
N SER A 341 -6.46 2.09 -56.97
CA SER A 341 -5.98 0.86 -57.58
C SER A 341 -4.93 0.18 -56.70
N CYS A 342 -5.05 -1.14 -56.54
CA CYS A 342 -4.07 -1.96 -55.85
C CYS A 342 -3.65 -3.14 -56.75
N ALA A 343 -2.40 -3.14 -57.20
CA ALA A 343 -1.80 -4.25 -57.94
C ALA A 343 -1.06 -5.23 -57.00
N GLY A 344 -1.61 -5.49 -55.82
CA GLY A 344 -0.99 -6.35 -54.79
C GLY A 344 0.14 -5.69 -53.99
N ALA A 345 0.43 -4.40 -54.22
CA ALA A 345 1.40 -3.62 -53.45
C ALA A 345 1.21 -2.11 -53.70
N TYR A 346 1.83 -1.29 -52.85
CA TYR A 346 2.04 0.13 -53.09
C TYR A 346 3.44 0.35 -53.69
N TYR A 347 3.49 1.12 -54.77
CA TYR A 347 4.72 1.45 -55.50
C TYR A 347 4.96 2.96 -55.44
N TYR A 348 6.22 3.35 -55.19
CA TYR A 348 6.67 4.73 -55.24
C TYR A 348 7.92 4.80 -56.12
N ASN A 349 7.89 5.63 -57.17
CA ASN A 349 8.97 5.73 -58.16
C ASN A 349 9.44 4.37 -58.73
N GLY A 350 8.49 3.48 -59.02
CA GLY A 350 8.76 2.14 -59.54
C GLY A 350 9.25 1.12 -58.49
N MET A 351 9.56 1.55 -57.26
CA MET A 351 9.95 0.66 -56.18
C MET A 351 8.74 0.20 -55.35
N ARG A 352 8.68 -1.10 -55.08
CA ARG A 352 7.70 -1.68 -54.15
C ARG A 352 8.06 -1.28 -52.72
N LEU A 353 7.23 -0.46 -52.08
CA LEU A 353 7.45 -0.06 -50.68
C LEU A 353 6.75 -0.98 -49.69
N THR A 354 5.50 -1.36 -49.95
CA THR A 354 4.74 -2.28 -49.08
C THR A 354 3.86 -3.21 -49.90
N GLY A 355 3.78 -4.48 -49.49
CA GLY A 355 2.87 -5.46 -50.10
C GLY A 355 1.42 -5.26 -49.67
N CYS A 356 0.49 -5.82 -50.43
CA CYS A 356 -0.90 -5.99 -50.03
C CYS A 356 -1.27 -7.48 -50.10
N HIS A 357 -2.31 -7.87 -49.38
CA HIS A 357 -2.89 -9.21 -49.51
C HIS A 357 -3.89 -9.24 -50.68
N ASN A 358 -4.33 -10.44 -51.08
CA ASN A 358 -5.28 -10.59 -52.18
C ASN A 358 -6.68 -10.14 -51.77
N HIS A 359 -7.27 -9.21 -52.52
CA HIS A 359 -8.64 -8.74 -52.32
C HIS A 359 -9.20 -8.13 -53.63
N PRO A 360 -10.54 -8.00 -53.76
CA PRO A 360 -11.16 -7.28 -54.87
C PRO A 360 -10.77 -5.81 -54.94
N HIS A 361 -10.97 -5.18 -56.10
CA HIS A 361 -10.70 -3.76 -56.26
C HIS A 361 -11.49 -2.90 -55.25
N CYS A 362 -10.83 -1.92 -54.63
CA CYS A 362 -11.44 -1.01 -53.66
C CYS A 362 -11.98 0.23 -54.37
N PHE A 363 -13.29 0.27 -54.56
CA PHE A 363 -13.98 1.33 -55.31
C PHE A 363 -14.34 2.55 -54.45
N ASN A 364 -14.25 2.45 -53.13
CA ASN A 364 -14.65 3.48 -52.19
C ASN A 364 -13.94 3.27 -50.84
N VAL A 365 -14.14 4.20 -49.88
CA VAL A 365 -13.52 4.11 -48.55
C VAL A 365 -13.96 2.85 -47.79
N GLU A 366 -15.24 2.49 -47.92
CA GLU A 366 -15.83 1.30 -47.28
C GLU A 366 -15.09 0.01 -47.69
N THR A 367 -14.95 -0.23 -48.99
CA THR A 367 -14.22 -1.39 -49.52
C THR A 367 -12.73 -1.35 -49.18
N GLY A 368 -12.14 -0.15 -49.11
CA GLY A 368 -10.78 0.06 -48.61
C GLY A 368 -10.61 -0.46 -47.17
N ILE A 369 -11.53 -0.10 -46.27
CA ILE A 369 -11.56 -0.58 -44.87
C ILE A 369 -11.86 -2.08 -44.82
N GLN A 370 -12.91 -2.54 -45.49
CA GLN A 370 -13.37 -3.94 -45.50
C GLN A 370 -12.25 -4.90 -45.90
N TYR A 371 -11.52 -4.57 -46.96
CA TYR A 371 -10.41 -5.36 -47.47
C TYR A 371 -9.06 -4.94 -46.91
N SER A 372 -8.99 -4.02 -45.95
CA SER A 372 -7.76 -3.58 -45.30
C SER A 372 -6.63 -3.30 -46.31
N CYS A 373 -6.92 -2.63 -47.42
CA CYS A 373 -5.99 -2.50 -48.54
C CYS A 373 -4.80 -1.60 -48.19
N ASN A 374 -3.57 -2.14 -48.17
CA ASN A 374 -2.38 -1.35 -47.83
C ASN A 374 -2.12 -0.24 -48.87
N ALA A 375 -2.28 -0.53 -50.16
CA ALA A 375 -2.07 0.49 -51.19
C ALA A 375 -3.09 1.64 -51.10
N TYR A 376 -4.35 1.32 -50.75
CA TYR A 376 -5.41 2.29 -50.52
C TYR A 376 -4.99 3.29 -49.42
N PHE A 377 -4.68 2.80 -48.22
CA PHE A 377 -4.37 3.68 -47.09
C PHE A 377 -3.01 4.39 -47.18
N VAL A 378 -2.01 3.78 -47.83
CA VAL A 378 -0.74 4.47 -48.09
C VAL A 378 -0.92 5.60 -49.12
N THR A 379 -1.78 5.40 -50.13
CA THR A 379 -2.12 6.44 -51.10
C THR A 379 -2.82 7.61 -50.42
N ILE A 380 -3.80 7.33 -49.57
CA ILE A 380 -4.54 8.35 -48.80
C ILE A 380 -3.64 9.12 -47.86
N PHE A 381 -2.69 8.46 -47.19
CA PHE A 381 -1.81 9.14 -46.25
C PHE A 381 -0.79 10.07 -46.96
N ARG A 382 -0.43 9.76 -48.20
CA ARG A 382 0.50 10.57 -49.01
C ARG A 382 -0.18 11.81 -49.57
N GLU A 383 -1.41 11.64 -50.07
CA GLU A 383 -2.26 12.72 -50.60
C GLU A 383 -2.65 13.68 -49.49
#